data_AF-W1XDQ0-F1
#
_entry.id   AF-W1XDQ0-F1
#
_cell.length_a   1.000
_cell.length_b   1.000
_cell.length_c   1.000
_cell.angle_alpha   90.00
_cell.angle_beta   90.00
_cell.angle_gamma   90.00
#
_symmetry.space_group_name_H-M   'P 1'
#
loop_
_entity.id
_entity.type
_entity.pdbx_description
1 polymer ?
#
loop_
_entity_poly.entity_id
_entity_poly.type
_entity_poly.pdbx_seq_one_letter_code
_entity_poly.pdbx_strand_id
1 'polypeptide(L)'
;FQARNQQIKHGFYRDLPRLWMQPDGDAALLNYHIVGVTRDGIPEPWHLDWHIGLMSIVVGDKQRFLPQGDYHYQIHYQVKNAFLREGDSDLLIWNVTGNHWPFEIYKTRFSLKFPDIAGNPFSEIDLFTGEEGDTYRNGRILEDGRIESRDPFYREDFTVLYRWPHALLSNAPAPQT
;
A
#
# COMPACT_ATOMS: atom_id res chain seq x y z
N PHE A 1 2.38 -13.97 7.30
CA PHE A 1 2.73 -14.75 6.10
C PHE A 1 3.14 -16.14 6.55
N GLN A 2 2.72 -17.21 5.85
CA GLN A 2 3.17 -18.58 6.14
C GLN A 2 4.40 -18.90 5.31
N ALA A 3 5.53 -19.27 5.94
CA ALA A 3 6.72 -19.78 5.24
C ALA A 3 6.58 -21.27 4.88
N ARG A 4 5.37 -21.71 4.49
CA ARG A 4 5.11 -23.09 4.03
C ARG A 4 5.49 -23.30 2.57
N ASN A 5 5.55 -22.24 1.76
CA ASN A 5 6.17 -22.27 0.45
C ASN A 5 7.54 -21.62 0.54
N GLN A 6 8.54 -22.25 -0.08
CA GLN A 6 9.97 -21.90 -0.10
C GLN A 6 10.30 -20.51 -0.71
N GLN A 7 9.37 -19.57 -0.72
CA GLN A 7 9.41 -18.30 -1.42
C GLN A 7 10.07 -17.19 -0.59
N ILE A 8 10.01 -17.26 0.75
CA ILE A 8 10.70 -16.32 1.66
C ILE A 8 11.77 -17.10 2.43
N LYS A 9 12.96 -17.28 1.82
CA LYS A 9 14.10 -17.97 2.46
C LYS A 9 14.97 -17.04 3.30
N HIS A 10 15.17 -15.84 2.79
CA HIS A 10 16.06 -14.83 3.35
C HIS A 10 15.36 -13.50 3.65
N GLY A 11 14.13 -13.34 3.16
CA GLY A 11 13.50 -12.04 3.10
C GLY A 11 12.51 -11.91 1.95
N PHE A 12 11.99 -10.71 1.77
CA PHE A 12 11.09 -10.33 0.69
C PHE A 12 11.32 -8.86 0.31
N TYR A 13 10.75 -8.43 -0.82
CA TYR A 13 10.77 -7.04 -1.25
C TYR A 13 9.35 -6.46 -1.25
N ARG A 14 9.22 -5.18 -0.92
CA ARG A 14 8.00 -4.39 -1.13
C ARG A 14 8.34 -3.20 -2.01
N ASP A 15 7.83 -3.22 -3.22
CA ASP A 15 7.98 -2.14 -4.19
C ASP A 15 6.95 -1.04 -3.91
N LEU A 16 7.39 0.20 -3.83
CA LEU A 16 6.53 1.38 -3.64
C LEU A 16 6.74 2.34 -4.82
N PRO A 17 5.67 2.77 -5.49
CA PRO A 17 5.77 3.73 -6.59
C PRO A 17 6.26 5.06 -6.05
N ARG A 18 7.17 5.70 -6.77
CA ARG A 18 7.66 7.05 -6.47
C ARG A 18 7.07 8.11 -7.38
N LEU A 19 6.53 7.71 -8.51
CA LEU A 19 5.87 8.60 -9.44
C LEU A 19 4.42 8.22 -9.50
N TRP A 20 3.57 9.23 -9.47
CA TRP A 20 2.16 9.05 -9.74
C TRP A 20 1.70 10.05 -10.78
N MET A 21 1.15 9.53 -11.88
CA MET A 21 0.66 10.34 -12.97
C MET A 21 -0.64 11.03 -12.56
N GLN A 22 -0.64 12.35 -12.70
CA GLN A 22 -1.81 13.19 -12.52
C GLN A 22 -2.64 13.21 -13.82
N PRO A 23 -3.94 13.55 -13.75
CA PRO A 23 -4.81 13.58 -14.92
C PRO A 23 -4.35 14.54 -16.05
N ASP A 24 -3.58 15.57 -15.72
CA ASP A 24 -3.01 16.54 -16.66
C ASP A 24 -1.71 16.06 -17.36
N GLY A 25 -1.19 14.90 -16.97
CA GLY A 25 0.02 14.30 -17.52
C GLY A 25 1.30 14.60 -16.74
N ASP A 26 1.26 15.42 -15.69
CA ASP A 26 2.40 15.63 -14.80
C ASP A 26 2.54 14.46 -13.82
N ALA A 27 3.74 14.19 -13.34
CA ALA A 27 3.98 13.13 -12.35
C ALA A 27 4.26 13.76 -10.98
N ALA A 28 3.43 13.47 -9.97
CA ALA A 28 3.74 13.80 -8.59
C ALA A 28 4.83 12.87 -8.04
N LEU A 29 5.86 13.45 -7.41
CA LEU A 29 6.87 12.67 -6.70
C LEU A 29 6.39 12.32 -5.28
N LEU A 30 6.21 11.02 -5.03
CA LEU A 30 5.99 10.45 -3.70
C LEU A 30 7.32 10.34 -2.96
N ASN A 31 7.39 11.00 -1.80
CA ASN A 31 8.58 11.02 -0.96
C ASN A 31 8.36 10.16 0.28
N TYR A 32 9.11 9.06 0.37
CA TYR A 32 9.02 8.10 1.46
C TYR A 32 10.09 8.33 2.52
N HIS A 33 9.69 8.18 3.78
CA HIS A 33 10.58 8.03 4.92
C HIS A 33 10.26 6.71 5.61
N ILE A 34 11.14 5.72 5.47
CA ILE A 34 10.98 4.43 6.14
C ILE A 34 11.41 4.57 7.60
N VAL A 35 10.46 4.35 8.51
CA VAL A 35 10.68 4.42 9.96
C VAL A 35 11.36 3.14 10.45
N GLY A 36 10.93 1.99 9.93
CA GLY A 36 11.58 0.71 10.22
C GLY A 36 10.75 -0.49 9.81
N VAL A 37 11.38 -1.66 9.98
CA VAL A 37 10.77 -2.97 9.71
C VAL A 37 10.92 -3.85 10.93
N THR A 38 9.87 -4.58 11.28
CA THR A 38 9.88 -5.58 12.34
C THR A 38 9.40 -6.93 11.84
N ARG A 39 9.97 -8.00 12.38
CA ARG A 39 9.47 -9.37 12.30
C ARG A 39 9.13 -9.86 13.70
N ASP A 40 7.86 -10.23 13.89
CA ASP A 40 7.30 -10.66 15.17
C ASP A 40 7.54 -9.63 16.29
N GLY A 41 7.43 -8.34 15.94
CA GLY A 41 7.67 -7.21 16.85
C GLY A 41 9.14 -6.87 17.11
N ILE A 42 10.08 -7.67 16.61
CA ILE A 42 11.53 -7.44 16.77
C ILE A 42 12.06 -6.72 15.52
N PRO A 43 12.94 -5.72 15.64
CA PRO A 43 13.57 -5.08 14.48
C PRO A 43 14.20 -6.11 13.53
N GLU A 44 13.88 -5.99 12.24
CA GLU A 44 14.40 -6.85 11.18
C GLU A 44 15.30 -6.02 10.26
N PRO A 45 16.45 -6.54 9.77
CA PRO A 45 17.28 -5.84 8.80
C PRO A 45 16.51 -5.48 7.53
N TRP A 46 16.80 -4.30 6.98
CA TRP A 46 16.25 -3.87 5.70
C TRP A 46 17.19 -2.86 5.02
N HIS A 47 17.03 -2.69 3.71
CA HIS A 47 17.67 -1.63 2.93
C HIS A 47 16.75 -1.19 1.79
N LEU A 48 17.15 -0.11 1.11
CA LEU A 48 16.43 0.44 -0.04
C LEU A 48 17.23 0.19 -1.30
N ASP A 49 16.56 -0.39 -2.29
CA ASP A 49 17.00 -0.38 -3.67
C ASP A 49 16.19 0.66 -4.43
N TRP A 50 16.89 1.47 -5.23
CA TRP A 50 16.29 2.58 -5.97
C TRP A 50 16.28 2.29 -7.46
N HIS A 51 15.11 2.45 -8.06
CA HIS A 51 14.92 2.39 -9.49
C HIS A 51 14.23 3.68 -9.97
N ILE A 52 14.25 3.93 -11.28
CA ILE A 52 13.55 5.08 -11.86
C ILE A 52 12.05 4.87 -11.61
N GLY A 53 11.41 5.81 -10.91
CA GLY A 53 9.98 5.76 -10.61
C GLY A 53 9.55 4.77 -9.52
N LEU A 54 10.47 4.01 -8.94
CA LEU A 54 10.16 2.94 -7.97
C LEU A 54 11.20 2.90 -6.84
N MET A 55 10.76 2.57 -5.63
CA MET A 55 11.62 2.28 -4.48
C MET A 55 11.26 0.90 -3.94
N SER A 56 12.25 0.02 -3.81
CA SER A 56 12.07 -1.32 -3.26
C SER A 56 12.60 -1.36 -1.84
N ILE A 57 11.74 -1.71 -0.88
CA ILE A 57 12.15 -2.01 0.48
C ILE A 57 12.52 -3.49 0.52
N VAL A 58 13.81 -3.78 0.63
CA VAL A 58 14.32 -5.16 0.73
C VAL A 58 14.45 -5.52 2.20
N VAL A 59 13.62 -6.45 2.66
CA VAL A 59 13.53 -6.89 4.06
C VAL A 59 14.20 -8.23 4.23
N GLY A 60 14.97 -8.37 5.32
CA GLY A 60 15.64 -9.61 5.72
C GLY A 60 17.15 -9.58 5.49
N ASP A 61 17.78 -10.73 5.75
CA ASP A 61 19.23 -10.91 5.66
C ASP A 61 19.54 -12.09 4.73
N LYS A 62 20.29 -11.79 3.65
CA LYS A 62 20.72 -12.78 2.66
C LYS A 62 21.56 -13.92 3.25
N GLN A 63 22.18 -13.72 4.42
CA GLN A 63 22.99 -14.72 5.11
C GLN A 63 22.19 -15.55 6.12
N ARG A 64 20.97 -15.12 6.47
CA ARG A 64 20.13 -15.81 7.46
C ARG A 64 19.04 -16.59 6.76
N PHE A 65 18.97 -17.90 7.04
CA PHE A 65 17.84 -18.71 6.63
C PHE A 65 16.71 -18.59 7.65
N LEU A 66 15.48 -18.39 7.17
CA LEU A 66 14.28 -18.41 8.00
C LEU A 66 13.75 -19.84 8.09
N PRO A 67 13.65 -20.43 9.30
CA PRO A 67 12.99 -21.71 9.48
C PRO A 67 11.55 -21.68 8.96
N GLN A 68 11.01 -22.84 8.59
CA GLN A 68 9.60 -22.95 8.24
C GLN A 68 8.73 -22.54 9.44
N GLY A 69 7.78 -21.64 9.21
CA GLY A 69 6.91 -21.10 10.25
C GLY A 69 6.08 -19.92 9.76
N ASP A 70 5.21 -19.41 10.62
CA ASP A 70 4.41 -18.23 10.32
C ASP A 70 5.08 -17.00 10.94
N TYR A 71 5.25 -15.95 10.13
CA TYR A 71 5.93 -14.71 10.53
C TYR A 71 5.03 -13.50 10.33
N HIS A 72 5.10 -12.56 11.26
CA HIS A 72 4.40 -11.27 11.19
C HIS A 72 5.40 -10.16 10.89
N TYR A 73 5.36 -9.67 9.66
CA TYR A 73 6.17 -8.52 9.26
C TYR A 73 5.35 -7.25 9.30
N GLN A 74 5.97 -6.16 9.76
CA GLN A 74 5.43 -4.81 9.71
C GLN A 74 6.48 -3.87 9.12
N ILE A 75 6.10 -3.14 8.08
CA ILE A 75 6.89 -2.03 7.53
C ILE A 75 6.16 -0.75 7.93
N HIS A 76 6.84 0.11 8.69
CA HIS A 76 6.32 1.42 9.06
C HIS A 76 7.04 2.50 8.26
N TYR A 77 6.28 3.33 7.57
CA TYR A 77 6.80 4.43 6.77
C TYR A 77 5.84 5.61 6.75
N GLN A 78 6.39 6.77 6.42
CA GLN A 78 5.67 7.99 6.13
C GLN A 78 5.82 8.30 4.64
N VAL A 79 4.78 8.85 4.03
CA VAL A 79 4.79 9.28 2.63
C VAL A 79 4.23 10.70 2.52
N LYS A 80 4.83 11.52 1.66
CA LYS A 80 4.32 12.84 1.27
C LYS A 80 3.79 12.80 -0.16
N ASN A 81 2.87 13.72 -0.47
CA ASN A 81 2.22 13.87 -1.79
C ASN A 81 1.35 12.68 -2.22
N ALA A 82 0.81 11.89 -1.28
CA ALA A 82 0.09 10.65 -1.58
C ALA A 82 -1.41 10.83 -1.92
N PHE A 83 -1.88 12.03 -2.25
CA PHE A 83 -3.27 12.27 -2.67
C PHE A 83 -3.31 13.33 -3.76
N LEU A 84 -4.42 13.48 -4.50
CA LEU A 84 -4.69 14.62 -5.40
C LEU A 84 -5.71 15.53 -4.78
N ARG A 85 -5.66 16.79 -5.20
CA ARG A 85 -6.73 17.76 -4.95
C ARG A 85 -7.50 17.98 -6.25
N GLU A 86 -8.80 17.73 -6.20
CA GLU A 86 -9.72 17.88 -7.32
C GLU A 86 -10.97 18.65 -6.88
N GLY A 87 -11.01 19.94 -7.21
CA GLY A 87 -12.09 20.84 -6.77
C GLY A 87 -12.19 20.87 -5.24
N ASP A 88 -13.39 20.55 -4.73
CA ASP A 88 -13.69 20.51 -3.29
C ASP A 88 -13.43 19.15 -2.64
N SER A 89 -12.75 18.23 -3.34
CA SER A 89 -12.40 16.90 -2.84
C SER A 89 -10.91 16.62 -2.93
N ASP A 90 -10.42 15.78 -2.04
CA ASP A 90 -9.12 15.15 -2.13
C ASP A 90 -9.29 13.64 -2.40
N LEU A 91 -8.31 13.04 -3.09
CA LEU A 91 -8.39 11.67 -3.63
C LEU A 91 -7.11 10.87 -3.34
N LEU A 92 -7.23 9.71 -2.71
CA LEU A 92 -6.17 8.70 -2.61
C LEU A 92 -6.46 7.57 -3.60
N ILE A 93 -5.47 7.23 -4.42
CA ILE A 93 -5.42 5.95 -5.14
C ILE A 93 -4.19 5.20 -4.65
N TRP A 94 -4.38 3.97 -4.15
CA TRP A 94 -3.29 3.24 -3.51
C TRP A 94 -3.31 1.76 -3.86
N ASN A 95 -2.18 1.24 -4.35
CA ASN A 95 -1.99 -0.19 -4.53
C ASN A 95 -1.60 -0.84 -3.18
N VAL A 96 -2.57 -1.46 -2.52
CA VAL A 96 -2.49 -2.03 -1.16
C VAL A 96 -1.47 -3.14 -1.09
N THR A 97 -1.52 -4.07 -2.04
CA THR A 97 -0.70 -5.27 -2.03
C THR A 97 0.70 -4.99 -2.57
N GLY A 98 0.80 -4.14 -3.58
CA GLY A 98 1.95 -4.05 -4.48
C GLY A 98 1.85 -5.08 -5.59
N ASN A 99 2.81 -5.00 -6.50
CA ASN A 99 2.79 -5.77 -7.74
C ASN A 99 3.75 -6.96 -7.62
N HIS A 100 3.54 -7.97 -8.47
CA HIS A 100 4.51 -9.04 -8.74
C HIS A 100 4.98 -9.87 -7.53
N TRP A 101 4.13 -10.03 -6.51
CA TRP A 101 4.42 -10.99 -5.44
C TRP A 101 4.54 -12.41 -6.03
N PRO A 102 5.61 -13.15 -5.73
CA PRO A 102 5.81 -14.49 -6.27
C PRO A 102 4.96 -15.55 -5.53
N PHE A 103 4.03 -15.13 -4.67
CA PHE A 103 3.25 -16.00 -3.80
C PHE A 103 1.80 -15.54 -3.69
N GLU A 104 0.95 -16.47 -3.26
CA GLU A 104 -0.48 -16.24 -3.07
C GLU A 104 -0.73 -15.38 -1.82
N ILE A 105 -1.61 -14.39 -1.96
CA ILE A 105 -2.07 -13.55 -0.86
C ILE A 105 -3.48 -14.01 -0.50
N TYR A 106 -3.61 -14.73 0.61
CA TYR A 106 -4.88 -15.32 1.05
C TYR A 106 -5.92 -14.29 1.48
N LYS A 107 -5.48 -13.20 2.10
CA LYS A 107 -6.37 -12.16 2.62
C LYS A 107 -5.68 -10.82 2.66
N THR A 108 -6.39 -9.81 2.16
CA THR A 108 -5.97 -8.41 2.25
C THR A 108 -7.02 -7.58 2.94
N ARG A 109 -6.54 -6.63 3.72
CA ARG A 109 -7.35 -5.63 4.41
C ARG A 109 -6.69 -4.27 4.26
N PHE A 110 -7.50 -3.25 4.05
CA PHE A 110 -7.05 -1.87 4.02
C PHE A 110 -7.94 -1.00 4.90
N SER A 111 -7.33 -0.05 5.59
CA SER A 111 -8.03 0.97 6.37
C SER A 111 -7.33 2.30 6.23
N LEU A 112 -8.08 3.33 5.85
CA LEU A 112 -7.66 4.72 5.90
C LEU A 112 -8.34 5.40 7.08
N LYS A 113 -7.60 6.17 7.87
CA LYS A 113 -8.11 6.91 9.02
C LYS A 113 -7.54 8.32 9.03
N PHE A 114 -8.38 9.29 9.34
CA PHE A 114 -7.94 10.64 9.67
C PHE A 114 -7.81 10.79 11.18
N PRO A 115 -6.85 11.59 11.66
CA PRO A 115 -6.81 12.00 13.06
C PRO A 115 -8.15 12.64 13.46
N ASP A 116 -8.63 12.31 14.66
CA ASP A 116 -9.77 12.98 15.31
C ASP A 116 -11.13 12.94 14.58
N ILE A 117 -11.28 12.10 13.55
CA ILE A 117 -12.55 11.88 12.85
C ILE A 117 -13.10 10.50 13.22
N ALA A 118 -14.31 10.47 13.78
CA ALA A 118 -15.05 9.24 14.05
C ALA A 118 -15.96 8.87 12.88
N GLY A 119 -16.12 7.57 12.63
CA GLY A 119 -16.96 7.05 11.55
C GLY A 119 -16.27 7.04 10.18
N ASN A 120 -17.07 6.88 9.13
CA ASN A 120 -16.63 6.87 7.74
C ASN A 120 -16.83 8.26 7.11
N PRO A 121 -15.76 9.03 6.87
CA PRO A 121 -15.85 10.38 6.32
C PRO A 121 -15.72 10.43 4.79
N PHE A 122 -15.63 9.28 4.13
CA PHE A 122 -15.37 9.19 2.70
C PHE A 122 -16.66 9.41 1.91
N SER A 123 -16.60 10.30 0.93
CA SER A 123 -17.69 10.51 -0.03
C SER A 123 -17.74 9.41 -1.09
N GLU A 124 -16.61 8.74 -1.33
CA GLU A 124 -16.48 7.64 -2.27
C GLU A 124 -15.41 6.66 -1.78
N ILE A 125 -15.69 5.37 -1.92
CA ILE A 125 -14.73 4.29 -1.71
C ILE A 125 -14.88 3.31 -2.86
N ASP A 126 -13.77 2.98 -3.50
CA ASP A 126 -13.71 1.97 -4.54
C ASP A 126 -12.54 1.01 -4.36
N LEU A 127 -12.64 -0.15 -5.00
CA LEU A 127 -11.59 -1.16 -5.07
C LEU A 127 -11.56 -1.80 -6.45
N PHE A 128 -10.34 -2.09 -6.89
CA PHE A 128 -10.04 -2.70 -8.17
C PHE A 128 -9.02 -3.82 -7.96
N THR A 129 -9.26 -4.94 -8.62
CA THR A 129 -8.40 -6.12 -8.58
C THR A 129 -8.16 -6.65 -9.97
N GLY A 130 -6.96 -7.10 -10.27
CA GLY A 130 -6.58 -7.64 -11.57
C GLY A 130 -5.25 -7.07 -12.07
N GLU A 131 -5.06 -7.07 -13.39
CA GLU A 131 -3.93 -6.42 -14.05
C GLU A 131 -4.17 -4.91 -14.24
N GLU A 132 -3.16 -4.20 -14.76
CA GLU A 132 -3.28 -2.78 -15.05
C GLU A 132 -4.42 -2.51 -16.04
N GLY A 133 -5.39 -1.67 -15.64
CA GLY A 133 -6.58 -1.35 -16.43
C GLY A 133 -7.80 -2.23 -16.14
N ASP A 134 -7.66 -3.30 -15.36
CA ASP A 134 -8.80 -4.11 -14.95
C ASP A 134 -9.71 -3.38 -13.96
N THR A 135 -11.02 -3.61 -14.10
CA THR A 135 -12.05 -3.02 -13.25
C THR A 135 -12.78 -4.04 -12.39
N TYR A 136 -12.28 -5.26 -12.32
CA TYR A 136 -12.86 -6.33 -11.52
C TYR A 136 -12.76 -6.01 -10.01
N ARG A 137 -13.72 -6.51 -9.22
CA ARG A 137 -13.91 -6.12 -7.82
C ARG A 137 -13.96 -7.32 -6.89
N ASN A 138 -12.80 -7.89 -6.57
CA ASN A 138 -12.66 -8.98 -5.61
C ASN A 138 -12.58 -8.51 -4.15
N GLY A 139 -13.59 -7.78 -3.68
CA GLY A 139 -13.56 -7.20 -2.34
C GLY A 139 -14.90 -6.76 -1.78
N ARG A 140 -14.91 -6.41 -0.50
CA ARG A 140 -16.06 -5.83 0.21
C ARG A 140 -15.61 -4.53 0.86
N ILE A 141 -16.46 -3.52 0.76
CA ILE A 141 -16.36 -2.28 1.52
C ILE A 141 -17.26 -2.45 2.75
N LEU A 142 -16.71 -2.23 3.93
CA LEU A 142 -17.42 -2.30 5.20
C LEU A 142 -18.03 -0.94 5.55
N GLU A 143 -19.01 -0.91 6.45
CA GLU A 143 -19.71 0.32 6.85
C GLU A 143 -18.77 1.40 7.38
N ASP A 144 -17.70 1.00 8.09
CA ASP A 144 -16.68 1.89 8.63
C ASP A 144 -15.62 2.33 7.61
N GLY A 145 -15.84 2.02 6.33
CA GLY A 145 -14.97 2.39 5.23
C GLY A 145 -13.77 1.46 5.03
N ARG A 146 -13.60 0.41 5.84
CA ARG A 146 -12.53 -0.58 5.58
C ARG A 146 -12.83 -1.42 4.34
N ILE A 147 -11.77 -1.91 3.71
CA ILE A 147 -11.87 -2.86 2.60
C ILE A 147 -11.28 -4.20 3.02
N GLU A 148 -11.94 -5.29 2.64
CA GLU A 148 -11.42 -6.66 2.73
C GLU A 148 -11.53 -7.39 1.38
N SER A 149 -10.54 -8.21 1.04
CA SER A 149 -10.65 -9.12 -0.11
C SER A 149 -11.67 -10.24 0.15
N ARG A 150 -12.32 -10.75 -0.90
CA ARG A 150 -13.25 -11.90 -0.78
C ARG A 150 -12.50 -13.21 -0.94
N ASP A 151 -11.69 -13.30 -2.00
CA ASP A 151 -10.94 -14.49 -2.35
C ASP A 151 -9.43 -14.22 -2.33
N PRO A 152 -8.59 -15.27 -2.22
CA PRO A 152 -7.15 -15.16 -2.45
C PRO A 152 -6.83 -14.65 -3.84
N PHE A 153 -5.65 -14.06 -3.99
CA PHE A 153 -5.14 -13.61 -5.28
C PHE A 153 -3.66 -13.94 -5.45
N TYR A 154 -3.26 -14.16 -6.69
CA TYR A 154 -1.90 -14.51 -7.07
C TYR A 154 -1.45 -13.63 -8.24
N ARG A 155 -0.41 -12.81 -8.00
CA ARG A 155 0.13 -11.85 -8.98
C ARG A 155 -0.83 -10.74 -9.45
N GLU A 156 -2.04 -10.67 -8.90
CA GLU A 156 -2.98 -9.59 -9.16
C GLU A 156 -2.72 -8.40 -8.22
N ASP A 157 -3.01 -7.21 -8.72
CA ASP A 157 -2.96 -5.99 -7.92
C ASP A 157 -4.26 -5.83 -7.13
N PHE A 158 -4.16 -5.22 -5.94
CA PHE A 158 -5.33 -4.75 -5.18
C PHE A 158 -5.19 -3.25 -4.97
N THR A 159 -5.89 -2.47 -5.77
CA THR A 159 -5.89 -1.02 -5.72
C THR A 159 -7.16 -0.50 -5.09
N VAL A 160 -7.04 0.52 -4.25
CA VAL A 160 -8.17 1.18 -3.61
C VAL A 160 -8.22 2.64 -3.99
N LEU A 161 -9.43 3.18 -4.01
CA LEU A 161 -9.70 4.59 -4.21
C LEU A 161 -10.51 5.09 -3.01
N TYR A 162 -10.08 6.20 -2.43
CA TYR A 162 -10.80 6.89 -1.36
C TYR A 162 -10.90 8.37 -1.70
N ARG A 163 -12.12 8.90 -1.69
CA ARG A 163 -12.37 10.33 -1.85
C ARG A 163 -12.96 10.91 -0.57
N TRP A 164 -12.54 12.11 -0.22
CA TRP A 164 -13.08 12.84 0.92
C TRP A 164 -13.19 14.34 0.63
N PRO A 165 -14.04 15.08 1.36
CA PRO A 165 -14.11 16.53 1.24
C PRO A 165 -12.78 17.18 1.59
N HIS A 166 -12.31 18.11 0.76
CA HIS A 166 -11.05 18.83 0.96
C HIS A 166 -11.00 19.51 2.35
N ALA A 167 -12.15 19.94 2.88
CA ALA A 167 -12.28 20.55 4.20
C ALA A 167 -11.69 19.71 5.35
N LEU A 168 -11.66 18.37 5.22
CA LEU A 168 -11.08 17.49 6.25
C LEU A 168 -9.56 17.65 6.39
N LEU A 169 -8.89 18.07 5.32
CA LEU A 169 -7.46 18.34 5.27
C LEU A 169 -7.18 19.75 4.74
N SER A 170 -7.98 20.74 5.15
CA SER A 170 -7.89 22.13 4.68
C SER A 170 -6.51 22.77 4.90
N ASN A 171 -5.80 22.37 5.94
CA ASN A 171 -4.44 22.86 6.25
C ASN A 171 -3.33 22.05 5.55
N ALA A 172 -3.65 20.94 4.87
CA ALA A 172 -2.66 20.15 4.17
C ALA A 172 -2.22 20.88 2.89
N PRO A 173 -0.91 21.04 2.67
CA PRO A 173 -0.40 21.65 1.45
C PRO A 173 -0.88 20.86 0.24
N ALA A 174 -1.10 21.55 -0.87
CA ALA A 174 -1.38 20.88 -2.13
C ALA A 174 -0.20 19.93 -2.47
N PRO A 175 -0.49 18.74 -3.02
CA PRO A 175 0.53 17.85 -3.56
C PRO A 175 1.42 18.60 -4.56
N GLN A 176 2.73 18.38 -4.48
CA GLN A 176 3.69 19.01 -5.39
C GLN A 176 3.91 18.10 -6.61
N THR A 177 3.91 18.70 -7.80
CA THR A 177 4.43 18.13 -9.05
C THR A 177 5.96 18.07 -9.02
#